data_AF-A0A2M6Z4S5-F1
#
_entry.id   AF-A0A2M6Z4S5-F1
#
_cell.length_a   1.000
_cell.length_b   1.000
_cell.length_c   1.000
_cell.angle_alpha   90.00
_cell.angle_beta   90.00
_cell.angle_gamma   90.00
#
_symmetry.space_group_name_H-M   'P 1'
#
loop_
_entity.id
_entity.type
_entity.pdbx_description
1 polymer ?
#
loop_
_entity_poly.entity_id
_entity_poly.type
_entity_poly.pdbx_seq_one_letter_code
_entity_poly.pdbx_strand_id
1 'polypeptide(L)'
;MSCRGYKTGCKKEDVMGAEKIHYAVVDEIEESTYVVLFDEGPKLHLSGNFLPAGTKEGSVLKITIELDEAEKERRIAKIQDLQTKLLDRTRGRK
;
A
#
# COMPACT_ATOMS: atom_id res chain seq x y z
N MET A 1 15.37 20.60 -31.66
CA MET A 1 15.67 19.83 -30.44
C MET A 1 14.39 19.16 -29.97
N SER A 2 14.44 17.85 -29.87
CA SER A 2 13.31 16.94 -29.65
C SER A 2 13.08 16.74 -28.15
N CYS A 3 11.85 16.91 -27.68
CA CYS A 3 11.36 16.29 -26.46
C CYS A 3 10.12 15.46 -26.81
N ARG A 4 10.32 14.15 -26.99
CA ARG A 4 9.28 13.13 -27.11
C ARG A 4 8.61 12.99 -25.74
N GLY A 5 7.41 13.55 -25.60
CA GLY A 5 6.54 13.28 -24.45
C GLY A 5 5.89 11.92 -24.62
N TYR A 6 6.27 10.98 -23.75
CA TYR A 6 5.77 9.62 -23.73
C TYR A 6 4.24 9.59 -23.56
N LYS A 7 3.57 9.04 -24.57
CA LYS A 7 2.24 8.45 -24.42
C LYS A 7 2.39 7.18 -23.56
N THR A 8 1.92 7.21 -22.34
CA THR A 8 1.32 6.04 -21.71
C THR A 8 0.12 6.52 -20.92
N GLY A 9 -1.07 6.18 -21.44
CA GLY A 9 -2.33 6.48 -20.80
C GLY A 9 -2.36 5.82 -19.44
N CYS A 10 -2.37 6.64 -18.39
CA CYS A 10 -2.92 6.22 -17.11
C CYS A 10 -4.41 5.95 -17.36
N LYS A 11 -4.74 4.68 -17.60
CA LYS A 11 -6.09 4.18 -17.41
C LYS A 11 -6.42 4.39 -15.94
N LYS A 12 -7.18 5.46 -15.67
CA LYS A 12 -8.05 5.54 -14.50
C LYS A 12 -9.11 4.45 -14.69
N GLU A 13 -8.73 3.22 -14.39
CA GLU A 13 -9.71 2.17 -14.19
C GLU A 13 -10.03 2.16 -12.69
N ASP A 14 -11.32 2.29 -12.47
CA ASP A 14 -12.05 2.44 -11.23
C ASP A 14 -11.57 1.54 -10.10
N VAL A 15 -11.52 2.05 -8.87
CA VAL A 15 -11.58 1.16 -7.71
C VAL A 15 -12.58 1.71 -6.70
N MET A 16 -13.85 1.52 -7.03
CA MET A 16 -14.86 1.28 -6.01
C MET A 16 -14.61 -0.12 -5.45
N GLY A 17 -14.09 -0.20 -4.22
CA GLY A 17 -14.26 -1.33 -3.29
C GLY A 17 -14.17 -2.78 -3.81
N ALA A 18 -13.35 -3.06 -4.81
CA ALA A 18 -13.18 -4.42 -5.33
C ALA A 18 -11.98 -5.08 -4.64
N GLU A 19 -12.25 -6.13 -3.88
CA GLU A 19 -11.24 -7.10 -3.44
C GLU A 19 -10.42 -7.52 -4.67
N LYS A 20 -9.12 -7.16 -4.69
CA LYS A 20 -8.23 -7.52 -5.78
C LYS A 20 -7.25 -8.57 -5.29
N ILE A 21 -7.39 -9.78 -5.83
CA ILE A 21 -6.48 -10.89 -5.59
C ILE A 21 -5.34 -10.79 -6.59
N HIS A 22 -4.12 -10.84 -6.07
CA HIS A 22 -2.88 -10.84 -6.83
C HIS A 22 -2.06 -12.08 -6.47
N TYR A 23 -1.42 -12.66 -7.48
CA TYR A 23 -0.39 -13.68 -7.27
C TYR A 23 0.97 -13.01 -7.43
N ALA A 24 1.90 -13.41 -6.57
CA ALA A 24 3.24 -12.86 -6.56
C ALA A 24 4.26 -13.92 -6.18
N VAL A 25 5.49 -13.79 -6.66
CA VAL A 25 6.59 -14.73 -6.40
C VAL A 25 7.62 -14.05 -5.51
N VAL A 26 8.15 -14.79 -4.54
CA VAL A 26 9.29 -14.35 -3.75
C VAL A 26 10.56 -14.51 -4.58
N ASP A 27 11.18 -13.39 -4.93
CA ASP A 27 12.37 -13.32 -5.78
C ASP A 27 13.66 -13.40 -4.96
N GLU A 28 13.73 -12.66 -3.85
CA GLU A 28 14.94 -12.59 -3.03
C GLU A 28 14.60 -12.39 -1.54
N ILE A 29 15.49 -12.87 -0.66
CA ILE A 29 15.43 -12.70 0.79
C ILE A 29 16.75 -12.10 1.28
N GLU A 30 16.75 -10.82 1.62
CA GLU A 30 17.91 -10.10 2.17
C GLU A 30 17.65 -9.67 3.60
N GLU A 31 18.47 -10.12 4.56
CA GLU A 31 18.50 -9.61 5.94
C GLU A 31 17.11 -9.40 6.60
N SER A 32 16.16 -10.33 6.40
CA SER A 32 14.75 -10.32 6.86
C SER A 32 13.73 -9.50 6.04
N THR A 33 14.18 -8.92 4.92
CA THR A 33 13.34 -8.30 3.89
C THR A 33 13.15 -9.26 2.74
N TYR A 34 11.90 -9.43 2.33
CA TYR A 34 11.52 -10.30 1.23
C TYR A 34 11.07 -9.44 0.05
N VAL A 35 11.64 -9.71 -1.11
CA VAL A 35 11.28 -9.06 -2.36
C VAL A 35 10.22 -9.90 -3.05
N VAL A 36 9.03 -9.34 -3.20
CA VAL A 36 7.87 -9.99 -3.81
C VAL A 36 7.57 -9.33 -5.15
N LEU A 37 7.54 -10.14 -6.21
CA LEU A 37 7.26 -9.72 -7.58
C LEU A 37 5.85 -10.09 -7.98
N PHE A 38 5.06 -9.10 -8.38
CA PHE A 38 3.76 -9.33 -9.01
C PHE A 38 3.91 -9.57 -10.51
N ASP A 39 3.00 -10.33 -11.11
CA ASP A 39 2.98 -10.60 -12.56
C ASP A 39 2.93 -9.31 -13.41
N GLU A 40 2.31 -8.25 -12.88
CA GLU A 40 2.17 -6.95 -13.56
C GLU A 40 3.46 -6.08 -13.48
N GLY A 41 4.54 -6.58 -12.89
CA GLY A 41 5.84 -5.90 -12.79
C GLY A 41 6.14 -5.04 -11.55
N PRO A 42 5.20 -4.64 -10.66
CA PRO A 42 5.59 -3.94 -9.44
C PRO A 42 6.31 -4.90 -8.48
N LYS A 43 7.33 -4.36 -7.80
CA LYS A 43 8.04 -5.02 -6.71
C LYS A 43 7.53 -4.51 -5.37
N LEU A 44 7.36 -5.40 -4.41
CA LEU A 44 6.96 -5.07 -3.05
C LEU A 44 7.98 -5.64 -2.06
N HIS A 45 8.51 -4.76 -1.21
CA HIS A 45 9.39 -5.16 -0.11
C HIS A 45 8.53 -5.39 1.14
N LEU A 46 8.56 -6.61 1.65
CA LEU A 46 7.84 -6.99 2.87
C LEU A 46 8.83 -7.42 3.95
N SER A 47 8.56 -7.02 5.18
CA SER A 47 9.23 -7.64 6.34
C SER A 47 8.75 -9.08 6.50
N GLY A 48 9.65 -9.98 6.90
CA GLY A 48 9.32 -11.38 7.19
C GLY A 48 8.18 -11.59 8.19
N ASN A 49 7.88 -10.58 9.04
CA ASN A 49 6.74 -10.63 9.96
C ASN A 49 5.37 -10.67 9.27
N PHE A 50 5.29 -10.23 8.01
CA PHE A 50 4.06 -10.22 7.22
C PHE A 50 3.91 -11.45 6.33
N LEU A 51 4.89 -12.36 6.34
CA LEU A 51 4.87 -13.54 5.50
C LEU A 51 4.43 -14.78 6.27
N PRO A 52 3.77 -15.73 5.57
CA PRO A 52 3.48 -17.04 6.14
C PRO A 52 4.76 -17.74 6.62
N ALA A 53 4.62 -18.54 7.68
CA ALA A 53 5.73 -19.37 8.14
C ALA A 53 6.16 -20.34 7.03
N GLY A 54 7.49 -20.45 6.82
CA GLY A 54 8.06 -21.36 5.82
C GLY A 54 8.09 -20.81 4.39
N THR A 55 7.77 -19.53 4.18
CA THR A 55 8.01 -18.85 2.90
C THR A 55 9.51 -18.86 2.55
N LYS A 56 9.82 -19.27 1.33
CA LYS A 56 11.18 -19.34 0.76
C LYS A 56 11.25 -18.60 -0.56
N GLU A 57 12.46 -18.36 -1.05
CA GLU A 57 12.70 -17.92 -2.42
C GLU A 57 12.01 -18.87 -3.42
N GLY A 58 11.40 -18.30 -4.47
CA GLY A 58 10.58 -19.01 -5.44
C GLY A 58 9.17 -19.39 -4.97
N SER A 59 8.78 -19.08 -3.74
CA SER A 59 7.41 -19.34 -3.26
C SER A 59 6.40 -18.42 -3.94
N VAL A 60 5.24 -18.97 -4.27
CA VAL A 60 4.11 -18.18 -4.79
C VAL A 60 3.18 -17.80 -3.65
N LEU A 61 2.90 -16.51 -3.52
CA LEU A 61 2.00 -15.92 -2.54
C LEU A 61 0.70 -15.50 -3.23
N LYS A 62 -0.42 -15.78 -2.57
CA LYS A 62 -1.73 -15.19 -2.89
C LYS A 62 -1.94 -13.99 -1.97
N ILE A 63 -1.98 -12.79 -2.54
CA ILE A 63 -2.13 -11.53 -1.83
C ILE A 63 -3.51 -10.97 -2.15
N THR A 64 -4.30 -10.71 -1.11
CA THR A 64 -5.60 -10.04 -1.24
C THR A 64 -5.43 -8.59 -0.78
N ILE A 65 -5.76 -7.63 -1.65
CA ILE A 65 -5.74 -6.21 -1.32
C ILE A 65 -7.18 -5.72 -1.26
N GLU A 66 -7.56 -5.19 -0.09
CA GLU A 66 -8.89 -4.67 0.20
C GLU A 66 -8.80 -3.31 0.89
N LEU A 67 -9.81 -2.48 0.65
CA LEU A 67 -9.97 -1.21 1.34
C LEU A 67 -10.86 -1.42 2.57
N ASP A 68 -10.27 -1.27 3.76
CA ASP A 68 -11.02 -1.26 5.03
C ASP A 68 -11.67 0.11 5.24
N GLU A 69 -12.93 0.24 4.84
CA GLU A 69 -13.71 1.47 5.01
C GLU A 69 -13.92 1.83 6.49
N ALA A 70 -14.04 0.85 7.38
CA ALA A 70 -14.26 1.10 8.80
C ALA A 70 -13.01 1.71 9.46
N GLU A 71 -11.82 1.18 9.16
CA GLU A 71 -10.57 1.75 9.66
C GLU A 71 -10.29 3.12 9.01
N LYS A 72 -10.62 3.30 7.73
CA LYS A 72 -10.53 4.61 7.05
C LYS A 72 -11.36 5.67 7.77
N GLU A 73 -12.63 5.39 8.08
CA GLU A 73 -13.50 6.31 8.82
C GLU A 73 -12.93 6.64 10.22
N ARG A 74 -12.44 5.63 10.95
CA ARG A 74 -11.78 5.82 12.25
C ARG A 74 -10.56 6.73 12.16
N ARG A 75 -9.74 6.55 11.12
CA ARG A 75 -8.54 7.38 10.88
C ARG A 75 -8.93 8.82 10.57
N ILE A 76 -9.95 9.03 9.74
CA ILE A 76 -10.48 10.37 9.43
C ILE A 76 -10.96 11.07 10.71
N ALA A 77 -11.78 10.39 11.51
CA ALA A 77 -12.30 10.95 12.76
C ALA A 77 -11.16 11.31 13.74
N LYS A 78 -10.14 10.45 13.87
CA LYS A 78 -8.97 10.72 14.71
C LYS A 78 -8.17 11.93 14.22
N ILE A 79 -8.00 12.09 12.91
CA ILE A 79 -7.31 13.26 12.34
C ILE A 79 -8.09 14.54 12.65
N GLN A 80 -9.41 14.53 12.50
CA GLN A 80 -10.27 15.68 12.80
C GLN A 80 -10.23 16.07 14.29
N ASP A 81 -10.24 15.08 15.19
CA ASP A 81 -10.08 15.30 16.64
C ASP A 81 -8.72 15.96 16.95
N LEU A 82 -7.63 15.48 16.35
CA LEU A 82 -6.30 16.07 16.51
C LEU A 82 -6.24 17.50 15.99
N GLN A 83 -6.82 17.77 14.82
CA GLN A 83 -6.88 19.12 14.24
C GLN A 83 -7.67 20.08 15.16
N THR A 84 -8.80 19.64 15.69
CA THR A 84 -9.61 20.42 16.64
C THR A 84 -8.81 20.76 17.90
N LYS A 85 -8.15 19.76 18.51
CA LYS A 85 -7.30 19.97 19.69
C LYS A 85 -6.16 20.96 19.46
N LEU A 86 -5.55 20.94 18.26
CA LEU A 86 -4.50 21.89 17.90
C LEU A 86 -5.04 23.32 17.74
N LEU A 87 -6.22 23.47 17.13
CA LEU A 87 -6.88 24.76 16.97
C LEU A 87 -7.26 25.36 18.33
N ASP A 88 -7.84 24.56 19.23
CA ASP A 88 -8.24 25.00 20.56
C ASP A 88 -7.03 25.42 21.40
N ARG A 89 -5.95 24.65 21.34
CA ARG A 89 -4.68 24.99 22.01
C ARG A 89 -4.08 26.30 21.48
N THR A 90 -4.23 26.58 20.19
CA THR A 90 -3.69 27.79 19.56
C THR A 90 -4.56 29.00 19.85
N ARG A 91 -5.89 28.83 19.93
CA ARG A 91 -6.83 29.90 20.28
C ARG A 91 -6.79 30.26 21.77
N GLY A 92 -6.59 29.30 22.65
CA GLY A 92 -6.45 29.54 24.11
C GLY A 92 -5.08 30.07 24.55
N ARG A 93 -4.14 30.29 23.61
CA ARG A 93 -2.82 30.90 23.86
C ARG A 93 -2.76 32.40 23.53
N LYS A 94 -3.86 32.99 23.06
CA LYS A 94 -4.05 34.44 22.93
C LYS A 94 -4.87 34.94 24.10
#